data_AF-A0A1M7QB57-F1
#
_entry.id   AF-A0A1M7QB57-F1
#
_cell.length_a   1.000
_cell.length_b   1.000
_cell.length_c   1.000
_cell.angle_alpha   90.00
_cell.angle_beta   90.00
_cell.angle_gamma   90.00
#
_symmetry.space_group_name_H-M   'P 1'
#
loop_
_entity.id
_entity.type
_entity.pdbx_description
1 polymer ?
#
loop_
_entity_poly.entity_id
_entity_poly.type
_entity_poly.pdbx_seq_one_letter_code
_entity_poly.pdbx_strand_id
1 'polypeptide(L)' 'MDGKPRLLDQVRELIRLKHYSIRTDRVYCEWVKRFIRFRSYRHPSEMGAAEVEAFLSDLAVCWR' A
#
# COMPACT_ATOMS: atom_id res chain seq x y z
N MET A 1 11.80 13.70 16.63
CA MET A 1 11.11 12.97 15.54
C MET A 1 11.89 11.70 15.34
N ASP A 2 11.33 10.55 15.72
CA ASP A 2 12.01 9.26 15.61
C ASP A 2 12.53 9.08 14.19
N GLY A 3 13.83 8.87 14.00
CA GLY A 3 14.50 8.81 12.69
C GLY A 3 14.10 7.62 11.82
N LYS A 4 12.97 6.98 12.10
CA LYS A 4 12.44 5.84 11.35
C LYS A 4 11.68 6.34 10.11
N PRO A 5 12.03 5.87 8.89
CA PRO A 5 11.35 6.28 7.68
C PRO A 5 9.88 5.84 7.70
N ARG A 6 8.96 6.71 7.27
CA ARG A 6 7.53 6.39 7.16
C ARG A 6 7.32 5.29 6.13
N LEU A 7 6.28 4.48 6.29
CA LEU A 7 5.96 3.38 5.38
C LEU A 7 5.96 3.79 3.90
N LEU A 8 5.31 4.90 3.54
CA LEU A 8 5.28 5.35 2.15
C LEU A 8 6.65 5.81 1.64
N ASP A 9 7.53 6.28 2.52
CA ASP A 9 8.89 6.67 2.13
C ASP A 9 9.72 5.40 1.85
N GLN A 10 9.56 4.34 2.65
CA GLN A 10 10.15 3.02 2.40
C GLN A 10 9.65 2.40 1.07
N VAL A 11 8.34 2.48 0.80
CA VAL A 11 7.76 1.96 -0.45
C VAL A 11 8.34 2.69 -1.67
N ARG A 12 8.45 4.02 -1.62
CA ARG A 12 9.03 4.82 -2.72
C ARG A 12 10.49 4.47 -2.98
N GLU A 13 11.27 4.29 -1.92
CA GLU A 13 12.68 3.90 -2.03
C GLU A 13 12.82 2.55 -2.74
N LEU A 14 12.02 1.54 -2.35
CA LEU A 14 12.00 0.23 -3.00
C LEU A 14 11.58 0.29 -4.46
N ILE A 15 10.58 1.11 -4.81
CA ILE A 15 10.12 1.27 -6.19
C ILE A 15 11.20 1.91 -7.05
N ARG A 16 11.88 2.94 -6.53
CA ARG A 16 12.99 3.62 -7.22
C ARG A 16 14.20 2.71 -7.39
N LEU A 17 14.53 1.90 -6.37
CA LEU A 17 15.58 0.87 -6.46
C LEU A 17 15.27 -0.18 -7.53
N LYS A 18 13.98 -0.49 -7.75
CA LYS A 18 13.54 -1.38 -8.83
C LYS A 18 13.45 -0.69 -10.20
N HIS A 19 13.90 0.56 -10.32
CA HIS A 19 13.88 1.37 -11.55
C HIS A 19 12.50 1.50 -12.19
N TYR A 20 11.44 1.43 -11.40
CA TYR A 20 10.11 1.72 -11.91
C TYR A 20 9.94 3.22 -12.18
N SER A 21 8.99 3.53 -13.07
CA SER A 21 8.67 4.92 -13.40
C SER A 21 8.09 5.67 -12.19
N ILE A 22 8.24 7.00 -12.19
CA ILE A 22 7.57 7.90 -11.22
C ILE A 22 6.04 7.72 -11.28
N ARG A 23 5.49 7.32 -12.42
CA ARG A 23 4.05 7.04 -12.56
C ARG A 23 3.67 5.80 -11.74
N THR A 24 4.47 4.74 -11.82
CA THR A 24 4.30 3.51 -11.05
C THR A 24 4.41 3.77 -9.55
N ASP A 25 5.40 4.59 -9.13
CA ASP A 25 5.56 5.03 -7.74
C ASP A 25 4.27 5.62 -7.14
N ARG A 26 3.66 6.56 -7.87
CA ARG A 26 2.40 7.20 -7.46
C ARG A 26 1.26 6.19 -7.35
N VAL A 27 1.10 5.33 -8.36
CA VAL A 27 0.02 4.33 -8.40
C VAL A 27 0.14 3.34 -7.24
N TYR A 28 1.34 2.83 -6.99
CA TYR A 28 1.58 1.89 -5.89
C TYR A 28 1.37 2.56 -4.53
N CYS A 29 1.84 3.79 -4.34
CA CYS A 29 1.56 4.55 -3.11
C CYS A 29 0.05 4.74 -2.88
N GLU A 30 -0.72 5.02 -3.93
CA GLU A 30 -2.18 5.15 -3.83
C GLU A 30 -2.85 3.82 -3.45
N TRP A 31 -2.43 2.70 -4.04
CA TRP A 31 -2.93 1.37 -3.65
C TRP A 31 -2.63 1.04 -2.19
N VAL A 32 -1.42 1.31 -1.71
CA VAL A 32 -1.04 1.11 -0.31
C VAL A 32 -1.91 1.96 0.63
N LYS A 33 -2.16 3.23 0.30
CA LYS A 33 -3.06 4.09 1.10
C LYS A 33 -4.49 3.55 1.15
N ARG A 34 -5.02 3.09 0.01
CA ARG A 34 -6.38 2.51 -0.07
C ARG A 34 -6.50 1.27 0.81
N PHE A 35 -5.51 0.38 0.74
CA PHE A 35 -5.46 -0.83 1.57
C PHE A 35 -5.43 -0.51 3.07
N ILE A 36 -4.55 0.42 3.48
CA ILE A 36 -4.46 0.84 4.89
C ILE A 36 -5.78 1.45 5.38
N ARG A 37 -6.46 2.23 4.53
CA ARG A 37 -7.77 2.81 4.86
C ARG A 37 -8.86 1.74 4.99
N PHE A 38 -8.86 0.74 4.12
CA PHE A 38 -9.82 -0.38 4.17
C PHE A 38 -9.75 -1.17 5.48
N ARG A 39 -8.57 -1.22 6.12
CA ARG A 39 -8.35 -1.91 7.40
C ARG A 39 -8.18 -0.96 8.58
N SER A 40 -8.79 0.22 8.52
CA SER A 40 -8.86 1.20 9.63
C SER A 40 -7.49 1.59 10.19
N TYR A 41 -6.50 1.82 9.31
CA TYR A 41 -5.14 2.26 9.66
C TYR A 41 -4.30 1.26 10.47
N ARG A 42 -4.66 -0.04 10.43
CA ARG A 42 -3.78 -1.09 10.94
C ARG A 42 -2.48 -1.15 10.12
N HIS A 43 -1.36 -1.43 10.80
CA HIS A 43 -0.07 -1.47 10.14
C HIS A 43 0.03 -2.72 9.24
N PRO A 44 0.51 -2.62 7.98
CA PRO A 44 0.56 -3.76 7.06
C PRO A 44 1.38 -4.96 7.51
N SER A 45 2.32 -4.78 8.44
CA SER A 45 3.07 -5.91 9.02
C SER A 45 2.22 -6.81 9.92
N GLU A 46 1.05 -6.34 10.37
CA GLU A 46 0.09 -7.09 11.18
C GLU A 46 -1.02 -7.72 10.32
N MET A 47 -0.90 -7.60 9.00
CA MET A 47 -1.89 -8.06 8.03
C MET A 47 -1.25 -9.06 7.07
N GLY A 48 -2.03 -10.05 6.65
CA GLY A 48 -1.56 -11.14 5.81
C GLY A 48 -2.41 -11.31 4.55
N ALA A 49 -2.33 -12.51 3.99
CA ALA A 49 -3.05 -12.85 2.76
C ALA A 49 -4.57 -12.65 2.89
N ALA A 50 -5.17 -13.00 4.03
CA ALA A 50 -6.62 -12.89 4.25
C ALA A 50 -7.12 -11.44 4.12
N GLU A 51 -6.39 -10.47 4.66
CA GLU A 51 -6.74 -9.05 4.49
C GLU A 51 -6.60 -8.56 3.06
N VAL A 52 -5.57 -9.03 2.36
CA VAL A 52 -5.35 -8.69 0.96
C VAL A 52 -6.47 -9.28 0.10
N GLU A 53 -6.84 -10.53 0.32
CA GLU A 53 -7.96 -11.18 -0.37
C GLU A 53 -9.27 -10.42 -0.13
N ALA A 54 -9.59 -10.09 1.12
CA ALA A 54 -10.80 -9.32 1.44
C ALA A 54 -10.81 -7.95 0.74
N PHE A 55 -9.67 -7.27 0.67
CA PHE A 55 -9.54 -6.00 -0.05
C PHE A 55 -9.74 -6.18 -1.56
N LEU A 56 -9.17 -7.24 -2.16
CA LEU A 56 -9.35 -7.53 -3.58
C LEU A 56 -10.80 -7.93 -3.91
N SER A 57 -11.48 -8.67 -3.02
CA SER A 57 -12.90 -8.99 -3.15
C SER A 57 -13.77 -7.74 -3.07
N ASP A 58 -13.52 -6.85 -2.12
CA ASP A 58 -14.23 -5.57 -1.99
C ASP A 58 -14.05 -4.72 -3.25
N LEU A 59 -12.82 -4.62 -3.77
CA LEU A 59 -12.56 -3.94 -5.04
C LEU A 59 -13.35 -4.55 -6.18
N ALA A 60 -13.43 -5.87 -6.31
CA ALA A 60 -14.13 -6.54 -7.40
C ALA A 60 -15.65 -6.34 -7.37
N VAL A 61 -16.25 -6.27 -6.17
CA VAL A 61 -17.71 -6.11 -6.00
C VAL A 61 -18.12 -4.63 -6.06
N CYS A 62 -17.29 -3.73 -5.52
CA CYS A 62 -17.56 -2.30 -5.46
C CYS A 62 -17.01 -1.53 -6.68
N TRP A 63 -16.38 -2.20 -7.66
CA TRP A 63 -16.02 -1.59 -8.96
C TRP A 63 -17.27 -1.42 -9.84
N ARG A 64 -18.06 -0.40 -9.53
CA ARG A 64 -19.08 0.16 -10.41
C ARG A 64 -19.25 1.64 -10.11
#